data_AF-A0A5A7R708-F1
#
_entry.id   AF-A0A5A7R708-F1
#
_cell.length_a   1.000
_cell.length_b   1.000
_cell.length_c   1.000
_cell.angle_alpha   90.00
_cell.angle_beta   90.00
_cell.angle_gamma   90.00
#
_symmetry.space_group_name_H-M   'P 1'
#
loop_
_entity.id
_entity.type
_entity.pdbx_description
1 polymer ?
#
loop_
_entity_poly.entity_id
_entity_poly.type
_entity_poly.pdbx_seq_one_letter_code
_entity_poly.pdbx_strand_id
1 'polypeptide(L)'
;MTKTFPFCNSSIRLGYRVRDLIWRLTLTEKILLLVNNAAPVPRLGITRYEWWSEALHGVSNTGPGVKFGGNFPGATSFPQVITTASSWNVTLWELIGQACDPGTITIG
;
A
#
# COMPACT_ATOMS: atom_id res chain seq x y z
N MET A 1 15.65 1.83 7.77
CA MET A 1 16.29 1.75 6.43
C MET A 1 17.63 2.45 6.49
N THR A 2 18.70 1.79 6.04
CA THR A 2 20.04 2.38 5.99
C THR A 2 20.02 3.54 4.98
N LYS A 3 20.23 4.78 5.46
CA LYS A 3 20.24 6.01 4.64
C LYS A 3 21.34 6.05 3.56
N THR A 4 22.13 4.99 3.43
CA THR A 4 23.34 4.92 2.62
C THR A 4 23.07 4.60 1.14
N PHE A 5 21.92 4.01 0.80
CA PHE A 5 21.66 3.62 -0.60
C PHE A 5 21.03 4.77 -1.42
N PRO A 6 21.41 4.94 -2.71
CA PRO A 6 20.80 5.95 -3.58
C PRO A 6 19.27 5.82 -3.70
N PHE A 7 18.74 4.59 -3.70
CA PHE A 7 17.29 4.38 -3.71
C PHE A 7 16.57 4.92 -2.45
N CYS A 8 17.29 5.18 -1.35
CA CYS A 8 16.75 5.83 -0.14
C CYS A 8 16.79 7.37 -0.19
N ASN A 9 17.49 7.99 -1.16
CA ASN A 9 17.61 9.44 -1.25
C ASN A 9 16.39 10.06 -1.96
N SER A 10 15.52 10.73 -1.20
CA SER A 10 14.30 11.38 -1.72
C SER A 10 14.57 12.60 -2.62
N SER A 11 15.78 13.14 -2.62
CA SER A 11 16.17 14.27 -3.50
C SER A 11 16.43 13.82 -4.95
N ILE A 12 16.56 12.51 -5.19
CA ILE A 12 16.77 11.93 -6.53
C ILE A 12 15.41 11.54 -7.13
N ARG A 13 15.22 11.74 -8.44
CA ARG A 13 13.98 11.37 -9.14
C ARG A 13 13.65 9.89 -8.94
N LEU A 14 12.36 9.59 -8.78
CA LEU A 14 11.84 8.24 -8.50
C LEU A 14 12.39 7.18 -9.45
N GLY A 15 12.41 7.45 -10.76
CA GLY A 15 12.91 6.48 -11.76
C GLY A 15 14.35 6.02 -11.52
N TYR A 16 15.25 6.92 -11.10
CA TYR A 16 16.63 6.53 -10.76
C TYR A 16 16.69 5.71 -9.47
N ARG A 17 15.86 6.06 -8.48
CA ARG A 17 15.78 5.31 -7.21
C ARG A 17 15.28 3.88 -7.44
N VAL A 18 14.22 3.73 -8.23
CA VAL A 18 13.67 2.42 -8.62
C VAL A 18 14.69 1.62 -9.41
N ARG A 19 15.35 2.24 -10.40
CA ARG A 19 16.37 1.57 -11.20
C ARG A 19 17.55 1.09 -10.34
N ASP A 20 18.08 1.93 -9.44
CA ASP A 20 19.15 1.56 -8.52
C ASP A 20 18.76 0.38 -7.63
N LEU A 21 17.54 0.38 -7.07
CA LEU A 21 17.01 -0.75 -6.30
C LEU A 21 16.97 -2.04 -7.13
N ILE A 22 16.34 -2.02 -8.31
CA ILE A 22 16.18 -3.21 -9.16
C ILE A 22 17.55 -3.76 -9.61
N TRP A 23 18.50 -2.88 -9.90
CA TRP A 23 19.87 -3.27 -10.28
C TRP A 23 20.63 -3.96 -9.16
N ARG A 24 20.33 -3.62 -7.89
CA ARG A 24 20.97 -4.25 -6.73
C ARG A 24 20.41 -5.64 -6.44
N LEU A 25 19.22 -6.00 -6.92
CA LEU A 25 18.57 -7.29 -6.66
C LEU A 25 19.21 -8.42 -7.47
N THR A 26 19.45 -9.55 -6.82
CA THR A 26 19.75 -10.83 -7.50
C THR A 26 18.51 -11.33 -8.22
N LEU A 27 18.67 -12.27 -9.15
CA LEU A 27 17.54 -12.88 -9.84
C LEU A 27 16.57 -13.57 -8.86
N THR A 28 17.09 -14.30 -7.87
CA THR A 28 16.27 -14.97 -6.87
C THR A 28 15.44 -13.98 -6.06
N GLU A 29 16.02 -12.87 -5.60
CA GLU A 29 15.25 -11.86 -4.87
C GLU A 29 14.20 -11.18 -5.75
N LYS A 30 14.49 -10.95 -7.05
CA LYS A 30 13.47 -10.44 -7.97
C LYS A 30 12.28 -11.37 -8.02
N ILE A 31 12.50 -12.67 -8.20
CA ILE A 31 11.43 -13.68 -8.26
C ILE A 31 10.60 -13.67 -6.97
N LEU A 32 11.24 -13.59 -5.80
CA LEU A 32 10.56 -13.55 -4.50
C LEU A 32 9.76 -12.27 -4.24
N LEU A 33 9.97 -11.22 -5.03
CA LEU A 33 9.23 -9.95 -4.97
C LEU A 33 8.09 -9.87 -6.01
N LEU A 34 7.85 -10.91 -6.82
CA LEU A 34 6.77 -10.95 -7.82
C LEU A 34 5.44 -11.50 -7.29
N VAL A 35 5.35 -11.81 -6.00
CA VAL A 35 4.14 -12.30 -5.33
C VAL A 35 3.66 -11.31 -4.28
N ASN A 36 2.39 -11.40 -3.90
CA ASN A 36 1.78 -10.49 -2.92
C ASN A 36 2.50 -10.50 -1.56
N ASN A 37 2.81 -11.68 -1.04
CA ASN A 37 3.60 -11.87 0.17
C ASN A 37 5.11 -11.76 -0.11
N ALA A 38 5.53 -10.59 -0.59
CA ALA A 38 6.89 -10.31 -1.05
C ALA A 38 7.90 -10.52 0.09
N ALA A 39 8.91 -11.37 -0.17
CA ALA A 39 9.91 -11.74 0.83
C ALA A 39 10.80 -10.53 1.21
N PRO A 40 11.34 -10.48 2.45
CA PRO A 40 12.32 -9.46 2.81
C PRO A 40 13.61 -9.62 1.99
N VAL A 41 14.35 -8.52 1.82
CA VAL A 41 15.71 -8.50 1.29
C VAL A 41 16.63 -7.84 2.34
N PRO A 42 17.08 -8.61 3.36
CA PRO A 42 17.78 -8.05 4.51
C PRO A 42 19.06 -7.27 4.17
N ARG A 43 19.84 -7.73 3.16
CA ARG A 43 21.08 -7.04 2.74
C ARG A 43 20.84 -5.63 2.19
N LEU A 44 19.62 -5.35 1.72
CA LEU A 44 19.19 -4.02 1.24
C LEU A 44 18.33 -3.30 2.28
N GLY A 45 18.10 -3.88 3.45
CA GLY A 45 17.24 -3.32 4.49
C GLY A 45 15.75 -3.28 4.12
N ILE A 46 15.31 -4.14 3.20
CA ILE A 46 13.92 -4.25 2.74
C ILE A 46 13.20 -5.28 3.61
N THR A 47 12.14 -4.86 4.26
CA THR A 47 11.27 -5.74 5.06
C THR A 47 10.31 -6.52 4.17
N ARG A 48 9.65 -7.55 4.74
CA ARG A 48 8.51 -8.19 4.09
C ARG A 48 7.50 -7.13 3.69
N TYR A 49 6.90 -7.26 2.53
CA TYR A 49 5.84 -6.37 2.06
C TYR A 49 4.68 -7.20 1.54
N GLU A 50 3.48 -6.88 2.01
CA GLU A 50 2.24 -7.49 1.55
C GLU A 50 1.45 -6.45 0.77
N TRP A 51 1.45 -6.54 -0.56
CA TRP A 51 0.80 -5.53 -1.39
C TRP A 51 -0.67 -5.85 -1.70
N TRP A 52 -1.14 -7.06 -1.39
CA TRP A 52 -2.56 -7.36 -1.51
C TRP A 52 -3.33 -6.83 -0.29
N SER A 53 -3.95 -5.67 -0.49
CA SER A 53 -4.91 -5.05 0.41
C SER A 53 -6.22 -4.79 -0.32
N GLU A 54 -7.33 -4.71 0.40
CA GLU A 54 -8.67 -4.56 -0.16
C GLU A 54 -9.36 -3.31 0.40
N ALA A 55 -9.98 -2.52 -0.48
CA ALA A 55 -10.64 -1.26 -0.10
C ALA A 55 -11.88 -0.91 -0.97
N LEU A 56 -12.55 -1.91 -1.57
CA LEU A 56 -13.61 -1.71 -2.58
C LEU A 56 -14.72 -0.72 -2.15
N HIS A 57 -15.10 -0.73 -0.87
CA HIS A 57 -16.13 0.15 -0.31
C HIS A 57 -15.83 0.48 1.16
N GLY A 58 -14.56 0.77 1.44
CA GLY A 58 -14.00 0.79 2.79
C GLY A 58 -12.86 -0.20 2.91
N VAL A 59 -11.88 0.11 3.78
CA VAL A 59 -10.76 -0.80 4.08
C VAL A 59 -11.32 -2.12 4.59
N SER A 60 -10.81 -3.22 4.05
CA SER A 60 -11.25 -4.58 4.37
C SER A 60 -10.10 -5.40 4.95
N ASN A 61 -10.42 -6.26 5.92
CA ASN A 61 -9.50 -7.28 6.43
C ASN A 61 -9.52 -8.57 5.58
N THR A 62 -10.21 -8.55 4.44
CA THR A 62 -10.17 -9.63 3.45
C THR A 62 -8.79 -9.66 2.81
N GLY A 63 -8.20 -10.86 2.76
CA GLY A 63 -6.82 -11.03 2.32
C GLY A 63 -5.78 -10.84 3.43
N PRO A 64 -4.50 -10.77 3.06
CA PRO A 64 -3.38 -10.78 4.01
C PRO A 64 -2.92 -9.39 4.48
N GLY A 65 -3.14 -8.31 3.71
CA GLY A 65 -2.51 -7.01 3.93
C GLY A 65 -3.04 -6.19 5.11
N VAL A 66 -4.30 -6.41 5.53
CA VAL A 66 -4.93 -5.66 6.63
C VAL A 66 -5.52 -6.62 7.66
N LYS A 67 -5.31 -6.31 8.94
CA LYS A 67 -5.93 -6.98 10.09
C LYS A 67 -6.45 -5.94 11.05
N PHE A 68 -7.72 -6.06 11.43
CA PHE A 68 -8.32 -5.23 12.48
C PHE A 68 -8.07 -5.83 13.85
N GLY A 69 -7.94 -4.97 14.85
CA GLY A 69 -7.67 -5.34 16.24
C GLY A 69 -7.09 -4.19 17.05
N GLY A 70 -6.98 -4.36 18.37
CA GLY A 70 -6.41 -3.37 19.28
C GLY A 70 -7.04 -1.97 19.11
N ASN A 71 -6.19 -0.98 18.86
CA ASN A 71 -6.58 0.42 18.66
C ASN A 71 -7.44 0.67 17.41
N PHE A 72 -7.46 -0.26 16.45
CA PHE A 72 -8.21 -0.16 15.19
C PHE A 72 -9.10 -1.40 15.00
N PRO A 73 -10.22 -1.50 15.76
CA PRO A 73 -11.06 -2.70 15.77
C PRO A 73 -11.85 -2.93 14.47
N GLY A 74 -11.90 -1.93 13.58
CA GLY A 74 -12.57 -2.01 12.29
C GLY A 74 -12.33 -0.77 11.44
N ALA A 75 -13.01 -0.71 10.31
CA ALA A 75 -13.03 0.43 9.40
C ALA A 75 -14.48 0.74 8.96
N THR A 76 -14.72 1.95 8.47
CA THR A 76 -16.04 2.34 7.92
C THR A 76 -16.39 1.47 6.71
N SER A 77 -17.62 0.95 6.69
CA SER A 77 -18.18 0.19 5.57
C SER A 77 -19.20 1.07 4.83
N PHE A 78 -18.85 1.50 3.63
CA PHE A 78 -19.70 2.30 2.77
C PHE A 78 -20.68 1.41 1.99
N PRO A 79 -21.73 1.98 1.36
CA PRO A 79 -22.55 1.22 0.42
C PRO A 79 -21.69 0.59 -0.69
N GLN A 80 -22.09 -0.59 -1.15
CA GLN A 80 -21.45 -1.26 -2.28
C GLN A 80 -21.44 -0.36 -3.52
N VAL A 81 -20.47 -0.59 -4.42
CA VAL A 81 -20.19 0.29 -5.56
C VAL A 81 -21.43 0.57 -6.42
N ILE A 82 -22.33 -0.42 -6.58
CA ILE A 82 -23.60 -0.25 -7.31
C ILE A 82 -24.54 0.75 -6.64
N THR A 83 -24.63 0.73 -5.31
CA THR A 83 -25.48 1.64 -4.53
C THR A 83 -24.87 3.04 -4.53
N THR A 84 -23.56 3.16 -4.33
CA THR A 84 -22.86 4.44 -4.36
C THR A 84 -22.97 5.09 -5.74
N ALA A 85 -22.80 4.33 -6.83
CA ALA A 85 -22.97 4.83 -8.20
C ALA A 85 -24.42 5.28 -8.48
N SER A 86 -25.42 4.63 -7.86
CA SER A 86 -26.84 5.01 -7.99
C SER A 86 -27.18 6.38 -7.38
N SER A 87 -26.25 7.01 -6.64
CA SER A 87 -26.41 8.39 -6.16
C SER A 87 -26.20 9.44 -7.26
N TRP A 88 -25.55 9.07 -8.37
CA TRP A 88 -25.13 10.00 -9.45
C TRP A 88 -24.32 11.20 -8.94
N ASN A 89 -23.61 11.05 -7.81
CA ASN A 89 -22.85 12.10 -7.17
C ASN A 89 -21.35 11.80 -7.22
N VAL A 90 -20.65 12.44 -8.17
CA VAL A 90 -19.19 12.27 -8.35
C VAL A 90 -18.41 12.74 -7.12
N THR A 91 -18.83 13.85 -6.51
CA THR A 91 -18.19 14.35 -5.29
C THR A 91 -18.31 13.36 -4.14
N LEU A 92 -19.46 12.69 -3.99
CA LEU A 92 -19.62 11.63 -2.98
C LEU A 92 -18.67 10.46 -3.25
N TRP A 93 -18.54 10.03 -4.51
CA TRP A 93 -17.63 8.96 -4.90
C TRP A 93 -16.17 9.28 -4.55
N GLU A 94 -15.73 10.51 -4.85
CA GLU A 94 -14.39 11.00 -4.52
C GLU A 94 -14.15 11.06 -3.02
N LEU A 95 -15.11 11.57 -2.24
CA LEU A 95 -15.02 11.65 -0.78
C LEU A 95 -14.93 10.27 -0.13
N ILE A 96 -15.65 9.26 -0.65
CA ILE A 96 -15.52 7.87 -0.19
C ILE A 96 -14.11 7.34 -0.46
N GLY A 97 -13.56 7.60 -1.65
CA GLY A 97 -12.18 7.24 -1.98
C GLY A 97 -11.17 7.88 -1.04
N GLN A 98 -11.30 9.18 -0.78
CA GLN A 98 -10.44 9.92 0.15
C GLN A 98 -10.55 9.38 1.59
N ALA A 99 -11.74 9.03 2.05
CA ALA A 99 -11.92 8.46 3.39
C ALA A 99 -11.21 7.10 3.56
N CYS A 100 -10.93 6.39 2.46
CA CYS A 100 -10.18 5.13 2.46
C CYS A 100 -8.67 5.32 2.22
N ASP A 101 -8.22 6.52 1.83
CA ASP A 101 -6.82 6.83 1.59
C ASP A 101 -6.08 7.11 2.92
N PRO A 102 -4.97 6.41 3.22
CA PRO A 102 -4.15 6.71 4.40
C PRO A 102 -3.61 8.14 4.46
N GLY A 103 -3.55 8.89 3.35
CA GLY A 103 -3.16 10.30 3.35
C GLY A 103 -4.14 11.25 4.07
N THR A 104 -5.37 10.80 4.28
CA THR A 104 -6.47 11.54 4.92
C THR A 104 -6.78 11.02 6.33
N ILE A 105 -6.18 9.90 6.73
CA ILE A 105 -6.22 9.38 8.10
C ILE A 105 -5.17 10.17 8.90
N THR A 106 -5.56 11.32 9.44
CA THR A 106 -4.82 11.97 10.52
C THR A 106 -4.78 11.02 11.71
N ILE A 107 -3.67 10.29 11.85
CA ILE A 107 -3.33 9.58 13.08
C ILE A 107 -2.92 10.67 14.07
N GLY A 108 -3.83 11.00 15.00
CA GLY A 108 -3.55 11.87 16.13
C GLY A 108 -2.58 11.24 17.13
#